data_AF-A0AAW0JXZ4-F1
#
_entry.id   AF-A0AAW0JXZ4-F1
#
_cell.length_a   1.000
_cell.length_b   1.000
_cell.length_c   1.000
_cell.angle_alpha   90.00
_cell.angle_beta   90.00
_cell.angle_gamma   90.00
#
_symmetry.space_group_name_H-M   'P 1'
#
loop_
_entity.id
_entity.type
_entity.pdbx_description
1 polymer ?
#
loop_
_entity_poly.entity_id
_entity_poly.type
_entity_poly.pdbx_seq_one_letter_code
_entity_poly.pdbx_strand_id
1 'polypeptide(L)'
;MDNVHDDCEEYFVREINTVEESKARVSRLLQEFELSIGASANAETNHELQNTPVDRVGWAKLLVREMKNASNEDDAIARVSRLFEAFESSIRARQTLLQECIILRQSSAIQQELQKKCEERKLELQHMKQLVTQYQIGQRTLKEREALLRAAYEREQQVGSYFLNQLSNLEEKMIDMSTLLSDLPAL
;
A
#
# COMPACT_ATOMS: atom_id res chain seq x y z
N MET A 1 -18.78 -0.19 6.03
CA MET A 1 -17.83 0.85 5.57
C MET A 1 -16.51 0.16 5.18
N ASP A 2 -16.60 -1.03 4.58
CA ASP A 2 -15.52 -2.02 4.60
C ASP A 2 -14.86 -2.22 3.23
N ASN A 3 -15.19 -1.38 2.24
CA ASN A 3 -14.88 -1.65 0.83
C ASN A 3 -13.66 -0.90 0.28
N VAL A 4 -13.00 -0.04 1.06
CA VAL A 4 -11.85 0.77 0.58
C VAL A 4 -10.50 0.09 0.86
N HIS A 5 -10.48 -0.88 1.79
CA HIS A 5 -9.27 -1.64 2.09
C HIS A 5 -8.94 -2.63 0.96
N ASP A 6 -9.98 -3.23 0.37
CA ASP A 6 -9.89 -4.23 -0.70
C ASP A 6 -9.37 -3.62 -2.01
N ASP A 7 -9.83 -2.41 -2.38
CA ASP A 7 -9.41 -1.74 -3.63
C ASP A 7 -7.90 -1.37 -3.66
N CYS A 8 -7.33 -0.98 -2.52
CA CYS A 8 -5.90 -0.67 -2.44
C CYS A 8 -5.05 -1.94 -2.47
N GLU A 9 -5.48 -3.00 -1.80
CA GLU A 9 -4.78 -4.29 -1.84
C GLU A 9 -4.87 -4.91 -3.24
N GLU A 10 -6.03 -4.86 -3.88
CA GLU A 10 -6.22 -5.36 -5.23
C GLU A 10 -5.39 -4.58 -6.27
N TYR A 11 -5.32 -3.25 -6.12
CA TYR A 11 -4.44 -2.41 -6.94
C TYR A 11 -2.95 -2.74 -6.73
N PHE A 12 -2.51 -2.89 -5.48
CA PHE A 12 -1.13 -3.27 -5.17
C PHE A 12 -0.78 -4.66 -5.71
N VAL A 13 -1.67 -5.63 -5.56
CA VAL A 13 -1.49 -6.99 -6.07
C VAL A 13 -1.41 -6.98 -7.60
N ARG A 14 -2.26 -6.19 -8.27
CA ARG A 14 -2.21 -6.02 -9.73
C ARG A 14 -0.88 -5.44 -10.19
N GLU A 15 -0.39 -4.41 -9.53
CA GLU A 15 0.88 -3.76 -9.90
C GLU A 15 2.11 -4.63 -9.55
N ILE A 16 2.05 -5.42 -8.48
CA ILE A 16 3.08 -6.44 -8.19
C ILE A 16 3.08 -7.52 -9.27
N ASN A 17 1.89 -7.97 -9.70
CA ASN A 17 1.76 -8.98 -10.75
C ASN A 17 2.33 -8.48 -12.08
N THR A 18 2.10 -7.21 -12.46
CA THR A 18 2.68 -6.65 -13.70
C THR A 18 4.21 -6.54 -13.64
N VAL A 19 4.78 -6.23 -12.47
CA VAL A 19 6.24 -6.25 -12.25
C VAL A 19 6.80 -7.67 -12.34
N GLU A 20 6.15 -8.64 -11.69
CA GLU A 20 6.61 -10.03 -11.69
C GLU A 20 6.47 -10.67 -13.08
N GLU A 21 5.41 -10.33 -13.82
CA GLU A 21 5.25 -10.68 -15.24
C GLU A 21 6.37 -10.09 -16.10
N SER A 22 6.71 -8.82 -15.87
CA SER A 22 7.80 -8.14 -16.59
C SER A 22 9.17 -8.74 -16.27
N LYS A 23 9.41 -9.15 -15.02
CA LYS A 23 10.61 -9.89 -14.59
C LYS A 23 10.67 -11.28 -15.23
N ALA A 24 9.55 -11.98 -15.34
CA ALA A 24 9.45 -13.25 -16.04
C ALA A 24 9.68 -13.09 -17.56
N ARG A 25 9.27 -11.97 -18.15
CA ARG A 25 9.58 -11.62 -19.56
C ARG A 25 11.07 -11.38 -19.77
N VAL A 26 11.72 -10.59 -18.91
CA VAL A 26 13.18 -10.39 -18.97
C VAL A 26 13.94 -11.70 -18.81
N SER A 27 13.50 -12.56 -17.88
CA SER A 27 14.13 -13.87 -17.67
C SER A 27 13.98 -14.77 -18.90
N ARG A 28 12.80 -14.77 -19.54
CA ARG A 28 12.58 -15.47 -20.81
C ARG A 28 13.41 -14.91 -21.95
N LEU A 29 13.51 -13.58 -22.09
CA LEU A 29 14.33 -12.96 -23.12
C LEU A 29 15.83 -13.21 -22.90
N LEU A 30 16.29 -13.30 -21.65
CA LEU A 30 17.66 -13.71 -21.32
C LEU A 30 17.89 -15.17 -21.72
N GLN A 31 16.93 -16.05 -21.43
CA GLN A 31 17.00 -17.46 -21.83
C GLN A 31 16.89 -17.63 -23.35
N GLU A 32 16.06 -16.86 -24.03
CA GLU A 32 15.96 -16.82 -25.50
C GLU A 32 17.23 -16.25 -26.12
N PHE A 33 17.88 -15.27 -25.49
CA PHE A 33 19.20 -14.79 -25.89
C PHE A 33 20.24 -15.91 -25.77
N GLU A 34 20.23 -16.68 -24.67
CA GLU A 34 21.09 -17.86 -24.48
C GLU A 34 20.77 -19.01 -25.45
N LEU A 35 19.51 -19.19 -25.83
CA LEU A 35 19.07 -20.23 -26.78
C LEU A 35 19.26 -19.83 -28.25
N SER A 36 19.13 -18.55 -28.59
CA SER A 36 19.45 -17.99 -29.92
C SER A 36 20.93 -18.20 -30.26
N ILE A 37 21.78 -18.27 -29.23
CA ILE A 37 23.19 -18.67 -29.32
C ILE A 37 23.35 -20.18 -29.61
N GLY A 38 22.39 -21.03 -29.23
CA GLY A 38 22.43 -22.48 -29.38
C GLY A 38 21.58 -23.08 -30.52
N ALA A 39 20.63 -22.34 -31.09
CA ALA A 39 19.57 -22.87 -31.96
C ALA A 39 19.85 -22.84 -33.48
N SER A 40 21.13 -22.87 -33.90
CA SER A 40 21.52 -23.22 -35.28
C SER A 40 22.14 -24.62 -35.32
N ALA A 41 21.46 -25.57 -34.69
CA ALA A 41 21.83 -26.99 -34.72
C ALA A 41 20.86 -27.73 -35.64
N ASN A 42 21.03 -27.57 -36.95
CA ASN A 42 20.50 -28.46 -38.00
C ASN A 42 21.29 -28.25 -39.30
N ALA A 43 22.54 -28.70 -39.32
CA ALA A 43 23.24 -29.27 -40.48
C ALA A 43 24.67 -29.60 -40.03
N GLU A 44 25.04 -30.86 -40.19
CA GLU A 44 26.31 -31.45 -39.80
C GLU A 44 27.50 -30.68 -40.38
N THR A 45 28.43 -30.22 -39.53
CA THR A 45 29.90 -30.46 -39.61
C THR A 45 30.67 -29.56 -38.62
N ASN A 46 31.48 -30.23 -37.80
CA ASN A 46 32.73 -29.78 -37.17
C ASN A 46 32.69 -28.68 -36.07
N HIS A 47 32.85 -29.18 -34.83
CA HIS A 47 33.68 -28.70 -33.71
C HIS A 47 34.24 -27.25 -33.79
N GLU A 48 33.94 -26.44 -32.74
CA GLU A 48 34.51 -25.11 -32.37
C GLU A 48 33.72 -23.80 -32.61
N LEU A 49 32.39 -23.81 -32.69
CA LEU A 49 31.56 -22.59 -32.54
C LEU A 49 30.75 -22.55 -31.23
N GLN A 50 31.31 -23.04 -30.14
CA GLN A 50 30.61 -23.15 -28.85
C GLN A 50 30.57 -21.87 -28.00
N ASN A 51 30.94 -20.69 -28.52
CA ASN A 51 30.86 -19.44 -27.77
C ASN A 51 30.63 -18.26 -28.71
N THR A 52 29.38 -17.87 -28.95
CA THR A 52 29.09 -16.63 -29.67
C THR A 52 29.57 -15.44 -28.83
N PRO A 53 30.40 -14.56 -29.38
CA PRO A 53 31.00 -13.48 -28.64
C PRO A 53 29.98 -12.51 -28.03
N VAL A 54 30.28 -12.03 -26.83
CA VAL A 54 29.45 -10.98 -26.21
C VAL A 54 29.91 -9.59 -26.65
N ASP A 55 31.18 -9.41 -26.99
CA ASP A 55 31.82 -8.12 -27.23
C ASP A 55 32.26 -7.94 -28.69
N ARG A 56 32.47 -6.67 -29.08
CA ARG A 56 32.92 -6.30 -30.43
C ARG A 56 34.20 -7.02 -30.84
N VAL A 57 35.14 -7.19 -29.91
CA VAL A 57 36.45 -7.78 -30.18
C VAL A 57 36.31 -9.27 -30.46
N GLY A 58 35.48 -10.00 -29.72
CA GLY A 58 35.23 -11.40 -30.00
C GLY A 58 34.52 -11.60 -31.34
N TRP A 59 33.53 -10.77 -31.69
CA TRP A 59 32.86 -10.85 -33.02
C TRP A 59 33.86 -10.61 -34.17
N ALA A 60 34.75 -9.62 -34.02
CA ALA A 60 35.79 -9.36 -35.01
C ALA A 60 36.80 -10.52 -35.14
N LYS A 61 37.22 -11.12 -34.02
CA LYS A 61 38.11 -12.29 -34.02
C LYS A 61 37.45 -13.50 -34.67
N LEU A 62 36.16 -13.72 -34.42
CA LEU A 62 35.39 -14.81 -35.01
C LEU A 62 35.25 -14.63 -36.53
N LEU A 63 34.94 -13.42 -36.99
CA LEU A 63 34.87 -13.08 -38.40
C LEU A 63 36.19 -13.38 -39.13
N VAL A 64 37.31 -12.90 -38.58
CA VAL A 64 38.65 -13.12 -39.17
C VAL A 64 39.01 -14.60 -39.19
N ARG A 65 38.66 -15.35 -38.12
CA ARG A 65 38.88 -16.80 -38.06
C ARG A 65 38.09 -17.54 -39.13
N GLU A 66 36.78 -17.27 -39.24
CA GLU A 66 35.92 -17.92 -40.21
C GLU A 66 36.33 -17.62 -41.65
N MET A 67 36.68 -16.37 -41.95
CA MET A 67 37.19 -15.99 -43.27
C MET A 67 38.53 -16.65 -43.60
N LYS A 68 39.46 -16.75 -42.63
CA LYS A 68 40.77 -17.38 -42.84
C LYS A 68 40.65 -18.88 -43.12
N ASN A 69 39.60 -19.52 -42.61
CA ASN A 69 39.33 -20.95 -42.77
C ASN A 69 38.42 -21.24 -43.98
N ALA A 70 38.03 -20.23 -44.76
CA ALA A 70 37.19 -20.41 -45.92
C ALA A 70 37.93 -21.10 -47.07
N SER A 71 37.22 -21.98 -47.77
CA SER A 71 37.78 -22.81 -48.84
C SER A 71 37.93 -22.05 -50.16
N ASN A 72 37.05 -21.07 -50.37
CA ASN A 72 37.00 -20.17 -51.53
C ASN A 72 36.21 -18.90 -51.15
N GLU A 73 36.09 -17.98 -52.11
CA GLU A 73 35.40 -16.71 -51.90
C GLU A 73 33.91 -16.89 -51.57
N ASP A 74 33.22 -17.80 -52.26
CA ASP A 74 31.79 -18.07 -52.02
C ASP A 74 31.54 -18.62 -50.60
N ASP A 75 32.39 -19.52 -50.09
CA ASP A 75 32.36 -20.05 -48.72
C ASP A 75 32.64 -18.94 -47.70
N ALA A 76 33.59 -18.04 -47.98
CA ALA A 76 33.87 -16.90 -47.12
C ALA A 76 32.64 -15.97 -47.02
N ILE A 77 32.00 -15.66 -48.15
CA ILE A 77 30.79 -14.83 -48.19
C ILE A 77 29.65 -15.49 -47.40
N ALA A 78 29.40 -16.79 -47.60
CA ALA A 78 28.37 -17.51 -46.87
C ALA A 78 28.59 -17.53 -45.34
N ARG A 79 29.85 -17.61 -44.90
CA ARG A 79 30.22 -17.53 -43.47
C ARG A 79 30.01 -16.13 -42.90
N VAL A 80 30.44 -15.10 -43.63
CA VAL A 80 30.28 -13.70 -43.23
C VAL A 80 28.79 -13.33 -43.10
N SER A 81 27.95 -13.75 -44.06
CA SER A 81 26.50 -13.51 -44.00
C SER A 81 25.87 -14.13 -42.76
N ARG A 82 26.14 -15.41 -42.48
CA ARG A 82 25.63 -16.08 -41.27
C ARG A 82 26.11 -15.42 -39.98
N LEU A 83 27.38 -15.01 -39.93
CA LEU A 83 27.93 -14.31 -38.76
C LEU A 83 27.28 -12.94 -38.55
N PHE A 84 27.02 -12.18 -39.60
CA PHE A 84 26.34 -10.89 -39.48
C PHE A 84 24.88 -11.06 -39.08
N GLU A 85 24.16 -12.04 -39.62
CA GLU A 85 22.79 -12.35 -39.16
C GLU A 85 22.76 -12.71 -37.66
N ALA A 86 23.70 -13.54 -37.20
CA ALA A 86 23.83 -13.88 -35.78
C ALA A 86 24.17 -12.65 -34.91
N PHE A 87 25.06 -11.77 -35.39
CA PHE A 87 25.42 -10.53 -34.72
C PHE A 87 24.24 -9.56 -34.60
N GLU A 88 23.51 -9.34 -35.70
CA GLU A 88 22.31 -8.50 -35.74
C GLU A 88 21.21 -9.04 -34.83
N SER A 89 20.99 -10.35 -34.83
CA SER A 89 20.06 -11.02 -33.91
C SER A 89 20.45 -10.78 -32.44
N SER A 90 21.74 -10.94 -32.11
CA SER A 90 22.27 -10.64 -30.76
C SER A 90 22.08 -9.17 -30.37
N ILE A 91 22.31 -8.22 -31.28
CA ILE A 91 22.07 -6.79 -31.00
C ILE A 91 20.60 -6.52 -30.71
N ARG A 92 19.69 -7.05 -31.54
CA ARG A 92 18.25 -6.83 -31.40
C ARG A 92 17.74 -7.37 -30.06
N ALA A 93 18.15 -8.57 -29.69
CA ALA A 93 17.79 -9.16 -28.40
C ALA A 93 18.25 -8.29 -27.21
N ARG A 94 19.47 -7.75 -27.26
CA ARG A 94 19.97 -6.84 -26.20
C ARG A 94 19.22 -5.52 -26.14
N GLN A 95 18.81 -4.97 -27.28
CA GLN A 95 17.98 -3.76 -27.30
C GLN A 95 16.63 -4.01 -26.63
N THR A 96 15.99 -5.14 -26.91
CA THR A 96 14.75 -5.54 -26.24
C THR A 96 14.96 -5.71 -24.74
N LEU A 97 16.01 -6.41 -24.32
CA LEU A 97 16.36 -6.58 -22.90
C LEU A 97 16.63 -5.24 -22.20
N LEU A 98 17.32 -4.31 -22.85
CA LEU A 98 17.58 -2.97 -22.31
C LEU A 98 16.27 -2.20 -22.11
N GLN A 99 15.37 -2.26 -23.09
CA GLN A 99 14.08 -1.58 -23.02
C GLN A 99 13.22 -2.14 -21.89
N GLU A 100 13.19 -3.46 -21.71
CA GLU A 100 12.48 -4.08 -20.58
C GLU A 100 13.14 -3.74 -19.23
N CYS A 101 14.47 -3.70 -19.14
CA CYS A 101 15.18 -3.25 -17.93
C CYS A 101 14.84 -1.79 -17.56
N ILE A 102 14.70 -0.91 -18.55
CA ILE A 102 14.32 0.49 -18.32
C ILE A 102 12.88 0.56 -17.77
N ILE A 103 11.95 -0.17 -18.38
CA ILE A 103 10.54 -0.23 -17.95
C ILE A 103 10.46 -0.76 -16.51
N LEU A 104 11.15 -1.86 -16.21
CA LEU A 104 11.20 -2.42 -14.87
C LEU A 104 11.79 -1.44 -13.84
N ARG A 105 12.86 -0.72 -14.19
CA ARG A 105 13.45 0.28 -13.31
C ARG A 105 12.47 1.43 -13.01
N GLN A 106 11.74 1.90 -14.01
CA GLN A 106 10.74 2.95 -13.85
C GLN A 106 9.57 2.48 -12.99
N SER A 107 9.02 1.30 -13.27
CA SER A 107 7.93 0.70 -12.49
C SER A 107 8.36 0.47 -11.03
N SER A 108 9.57 -0.04 -10.79
CA SER A 108 10.12 -0.23 -9.45
C SER A 108 10.25 1.09 -8.68
N ALA A 109 10.60 2.20 -9.33
CA ALA A 109 10.70 3.50 -8.68
C ALA A 109 9.33 4.03 -8.25
N ILE A 110 8.31 3.89 -9.11
CA ILE A 110 6.93 4.27 -8.81
C ILE A 110 6.39 3.45 -7.62
N GLN A 111 6.63 2.14 -7.62
CA GLN A 111 6.20 1.25 -6.54
C GLN A 111 6.79 1.64 -5.19
N GLN A 112 8.07 2.03 -5.14
CA GLN A 112 8.71 2.50 -3.92
C GLN A 112 8.07 3.79 -3.38
N GLU A 113 7.72 4.73 -4.26
CA GLU A 113 7.04 5.96 -3.84
C GLU A 113 5.64 5.68 -3.28
N LEU A 114 4.88 4.78 -3.93
CA LEU A 114 3.56 4.37 -3.46
C LEU A 114 3.64 3.64 -2.12
N GLN A 115 4.63 2.77 -1.93
CA GLN A 115 4.86 2.10 -0.65
C GLN A 115 5.10 3.12 0.47
N LYS A 116 5.97 4.11 0.24
CA LYS A 116 6.23 5.18 1.21
C LYS A 116 4.94 5.93 1.58
N LYS A 117 4.14 6.31 0.58
CA LYS A 117 2.83 6.98 0.80
C LYS A 117 1.82 6.09 1.54
N CYS A 118 1.89 4.78 1.38
CA CYS A 118 1.05 3.83 2.11
C CYS A 118 1.46 3.75 3.58
N GLU A 119 2.76 3.67 3.86
CA GLU A 119 3.32 3.68 5.22
C GLU A 119 2.99 4.97 5.97
N GLU A 120 3.12 6.13 5.32
CA GLU A 120 2.73 7.44 5.89
C GLU A 120 1.25 7.48 6.26
N ARG A 121 0.35 7.08 5.33
CA ARG A 121 -1.10 7.03 5.58
C ARG A 121 -1.48 6.05 6.69
N LYS A 122 -0.75 4.94 6.83
CA LYS A 122 -0.96 3.98 7.91
C LYS A 122 -0.65 4.59 9.28
N LEU A 123 0.43 5.37 9.38
CA LEU A 123 0.79 6.09 10.61
C LEU A 123 -0.24 7.17 10.94
N GLU A 124 -0.68 7.95 9.96
CA GLU A 124 -1.72 8.97 10.14
C GLU A 124 -3.04 8.37 10.60
N LEU A 125 -3.47 7.25 10.00
CA LEU A 125 -4.66 6.52 10.41
C LEU A 125 -4.55 6.03 11.86
N GLN A 126 -3.39 5.53 12.27
CA GLN A 126 -3.16 5.10 13.64
C GLN A 126 -3.28 6.27 14.62
N HIS A 127 -2.72 7.44 14.28
CA HIS A 127 -2.86 8.65 15.08
C HIS A 127 -4.33 9.09 15.18
N MET A 128 -5.07 9.09 14.08
CA MET A 128 -6.48 9.49 14.08
C MET A 128 -7.35 8.52 14.91
N LYS A 129 -7.07 7.22 14.89
CA LYS A 129 -7.74 6.23 15.76
C LYS A 129 -7.55 6.54 17.25
N GLN A 130 -6.34 6.96 17.64
CA GLN A 130 -6.08 7.39 19.02
C GLN A 130 -6.90 8.63 19.38
N LEU A 131 -6.94 9.61 18.49
CA LEU A 131 -7.71 10.84 18.70
C LEU A 131 -9.21 10.56 18.83
N VAL A 132 -9.77 9.72 17.95
CA VAL A 132 -11.18 9.28 18.03
C VAL A 132 -11.46 8.60 19.38
N THR A 133 -10.56 7.73 19.84
CA THR A 133 -10.71 7.06 21.14
C THR A 133 -10.71 8.08 22.29
N GLN A 134 -9.83 9.08 22.25
CA GLN A 134 -9.82 10.16 23.24
C GLN A 134 -11.13 10.95 23.24
N TYR A 135 -11.63 11.34 22.07
CA TYR A 135 -12.92 12.04 21.97
C TYR A 135 -14.08 11.21 22.51
N GLN A 136 -14.12 9.90 22.21
CA GLN A 136 -15.15 9.01 22.73
C GLN A 136 -15.10 8.89 24.26
N ILE A 137 -13.90 8.82 24.84
CA ILE A 137 -13.73 8.85 26.31
C ILE A 137 -14.27 10.16 26.87
N GLY A 138 -13.89 11.30 26.29
CA GLY A 138 -14.37 12.62 26.71
C GLY A 138 -15.89 12.75 26.67
N GLN A 139 -16.53 12.23 25.62
CA GLN A 139 -17.99 12.19 25.53
C GLN A 139 -18.64 11.35 26.62
N ARG A 140 -18.08 10.19 26.97
CA ARG A 140 -18.59 9.36 28.07
C ARG A 140 -18.51 10.12 29.40
N THR A 141 -17.36 10.72 29.70
CA THR A 141 -17.16 11.50 30.92
C THR A 141 -18.11 12.70 31.01
N LEU A 142 -18.37 13.40 29.91
CA LEU A 142 -19.31 14.51 29.89
C LEU A 142 -20.75 14.05 30.16
N LYS A 143 -21.18 12.94 29.57
CA LYS A 143 -22.50 12.35 29.83
C LYS A 143 -22.68 11.95 31.29
N GLU A 144 -21.66 11.34 31.89
CA GLU A 144 -21.66 11.01 33.32
C GLU A 144 -21.79 12.26 34.20
N ARG A 145 -21.04 13.33 33.89
CA ARG A 145 -21.13 14.61 34.60
C ARG A 145 -22.49 15.27 34.46
N GLU A 146 -23.06 15.26 33.27
CA GLU A 146 -24.40 15.81 33.02
C GLU A 146 -25.47 15.05 33.81
N ALA A 147 -25.38 13.72 33.86
CA ALA A 147 -26.28 12.88 34.66
C ALA A 147 -26.17 13.17 36.16
N LEU A 148 -24.93 13.29 36.67
CA LEU A 148 -24.68 13.65 38.07
C LEU A 148 -25.23 15.04 38.41
N LEU A 149 -25.04 16.00 37.51
CA LEU A 149 -25.54 17.36 37.69
C LEU A 149 -27.07 17.40 37.73
N ARG A 150 -27.72 16.66 36.83
CA ARG A 150 -29.19 16.52 36.81
C ARG A 150 -29.71 15.92 38.12
N ALA A 151 -29.08 14.83 38.59
CA ALA A 151 -29.47 14.19 39.85
C ALA A 151 -29.24 15.10 41.07
N ALA A 152 -28.15 15.87 41.09
CA ALA A 152 -27.88 16.83 42.17
C ALA A 152 -28.92 17.96 42.19
N TYR A 153 -29.28 18.49 41.02
CA TYR A 153 -30.30 19.53 40.89
C TYR A 153 -31.67 19.05 41.38
N GLU A 154 -32.10 17.85 40.97
CA GLU A 154 -33.37 17.27 41.42
C GLU A 154 -33.40 17.08 42.95
N ARG A 155 -32.27 16.64 43.54
CA ARG A 155 -32.15 16.50 44.99
C ARG A 155 -32.31 17.84 45.70
N GLU A 156 -31.69 18.91 45.21
CA GLU A 156 -31.85 20.25 45.79
C GLU A 156 -33.30 20.74 45.71
N GLN A 157 -33.97 20.53 44.57
CA GLN A 157 -35.38 20.87 44.40
C GLN A 157 -36.29 20.11 45.38
N GLN A 158 -36.05 18.81 45.58
CA GLN A 158 -36.79 18.00 46.55
C GLN A 158 -36.58 18.49 47.99
N VAL A 159 -35.34 18.83 48.35
CA VAL A 159 -35.00 19.38 49.67
C VAL A 159 -35.69 20.73 49.88
N GLY A 160 -35.68 21.62 48.88
CA GLY A 160 -36.40 22.89 48.93
C GLY A 160 -37.90 22.71 49.14
N SER A 161 -38.52 21.83 48.37
CA SER A 161 -39.94 21.48 48.54
C SER A 161 -40.24 20.91 49.93
N TYR A 162 -39.38 20.04 50.45
CA TYR A 162 -39.53 19.49 51.80
C TYR A 162 -39.56 20.59 52.87
N PHE A 163 -38.61 21.54 52.82
CA PHE A 163 -38.59 22.64 53.79
C PHE A 163 -39.80 23.57 53.67
N LEU A 164 -40.24 23.90 52.45
CA LEU A 164 -41.43 24.71 52.23
C LEU A 164 -42.69 24.05 52.84
N ASN A 165 -42.87 22.75 52.62
CA ASN A 165 -43.99 22.01 53.21
C ASN A 165 -43.96 22.00 54.75
N GLN A 166 -42.76 21.88 55.35
CA GLN A 166 -42.62 21.95 56.81
C GLN A 166 -42.97 23.34 57.35
N LEU A 167 -42.57 24.41 56.65
CA LEU A 167 -42.91 25.78 57.03
C LEU A 167 -44.42 26.00 56.97
N SER A 168 -45.09 25.61 55.88
CA SER A 168 -46.55 25.74 55.78
C SER A 168 -47.29 24.96 56.88
N ASN A 169 -46.86 23.74 57.21
CA ASN A 169 -47.44 22.97 58.31
C ASN A 169 -47.27 23.63 59.69
N LEU A 170 -46.15 24.34 59.91
CA LEU A 170 -45.93 25.08 61.15
C LEU A 170 -46.75 26.37 61.20
N GLU A 171 -46.87 27.07 60.07
CA GLU A 171 -47.73 28.25 59.93
C GLU A 171 -49.19 27.91 60.24
N GLU A 172 -49.72 26.81 59.70
CA GLU A 172 -51.08 26.32 59.99
C GLU A 172 -51.28 26.04 61.49
N LYS A 173 -50.35 25.32 62.12
CA LYS A 173 -50.40 25.06 63.57
C LYS A 173 -50.36 26.33 64.42
N MET A 174 -49.59 27.35 64.01
CA MET A 174 -49.57 28.63 64.72
C MET A 174 -50.90 29.38 64.58
N ILE A 175 -51.52 29.34 63.41
CA ILE A 175 -52.84 29.92 63.17
C ILE A 175 -53.87 29.24 64.08
N ASP A 176 -53.90 27.91 64.11
CA ASP A 176 -54.80 27.14 64.99
C ASP A 176 -54.58 27.43 66.47
N MET A 177 -53.33 27.62 66.89
CA MET A 177 -53.04 27.99 68.29
C MET A 177 -53.49 29.42 68.60
N SER A 178 -53.35 30.35 67.65
CA SER A 178 -53.82 31.72 67.79
C SER A 178 -55.34 31.81 67.87
N THR A 179 -56.08 31.01 67.11
CA THR A 179 -57.54 30.95 67.20
C THR A 179 -57.99 30.40 68.54
N LEU A 180 -57.38 29.30 69.01
CA LEU A 180 -57.64 28.73 70.35
C LEU A 180 -57.35 29.72 71.49
N LEU A 181 -56.29 30.52 71.38
CA LEU A 181 -55.98 31.56 72.35
C LEU A 181 -56.98 32.73 72.32
N SER A 182 -57.56 33.03 71.15
CA SER A 182 -58.54 34.11 70.98
C SER A 182 -59.93 33.73 71.51
N ASP A 183 -60.23 32.43 71.54
CA ASP A 183 -61.51 31.87 72.03
C ASP A 183 -61.54 31.65 73.56
N LEU A 184 -60.45 31.96 74.28
CA LEU A 184 -60.43 31.93 75.75
C LEU A 184 -61.28 33.07 76.32
N PRO A 185 -62.19 32.81 77.28
CA PRO A 185 -63.00 33.85 77.87
C PRO A 185 -62.12 34.87 78.60
N ALA A 186 -62.36 36.16 78.34
CA ALA A 186 -61.69 37.26 79.03
C ALA A 186 -61.96 37.17 80.54
N LEU A 187 -60.89 36.97 81.32
CA LEU A 187 -60.88 37.04 82.78
C LEU A 187 -61.04 38.48 83.27
#